data_AF-A0A3M1IG20-F1
#
_entry.id   AF-A0A3M1IG20-F1
#
_cell.length_a   1.000
_cell.length_b   1.000
_cell.length_c   1.000
_cell.angle_alpha   90.00
_cell.angle_beta   90.00
_cell.angle_gamma   90.00
#
_symmetry.space_group_name_H-M   'P 1'
#
loop_
_entity.id
_entity.type
_entity.pdbx_description
1 polymer ?
#
loop_
_entity_poly.entity_id
_entity_poly.type
_entity_poly.pdbx_seq_one_letter_code
_entity_poly.pdbx_strand_id
1 'polypeptide(L)'
;MLWLAGCGWGWPDMTGRAAESGGAEPLLPPLEGLASTNNVADLSEEELEAMAALLGEEWPGENAPSPWNASIELRGGPGYKDNVLLSPHAPEGSAFWQTALDLFVFRLPGAGDGREATFFLSAEDVRYFSATETDQEQLIFGRAGLATSAGRGKASLGLDYVYMDQVFDASATELELRAVRARGHTLTWTPGWEWEAGRSWSVELELPAGRQWYLGELDSYWEAGPRLTLARHWSRGEAGLEYTPQWR
;
A
#
# COMPACT_ATOMS: atom_id res chain seq x y z
N MET A 1 22.88 36.56 -7.54
CA MET A 1 22.07 36.85 -8.74
C MET A 1 21.16 35.63 -8.92
N LEU A 2 19.84 35.61 -8.74
CA LEU A 2 18.79 36.62 -8.53
C LEU A 2 17.69 35.92 -7.69
N TRP A 3 17.00 36.65 -6.82
CA TRP A 3 15.77 36.23 -6.10
C TRP A 3 14.51 36.64 -6.88
N LEU A 4 13.36 36.00 -6.61
CA LEU A 4 11.97 36.52 -6.45
C LEU A 4 10.96 35.35 -6.53
N ALA A 5 10.16 35.05 -5.49
CA ALA A 5 8.77 35.51 -5.21
C ALA A 5 7.76 35.11 -6.34
N GLY A 6 6.60 34.48 -6.13
CA GLY A 6 5.61 34.51 -5.06
C GLY A 6 4.28 34.99 -5.67
N CYS A 7 3.23 34.16 -5.73
CA CYS A 7 1.89 34.58 -6.17
C CYS A 7 0.80 33.85 -5.37
N GLY A 8 0.10 34.59 -4.52
CA GLY A 8 -1.19 34.23 -3.95
C GLY A 8 -2.33 34.59 -4.90
N TRP A 9 -3.45 33.89 -4.78
CA TRP A 9 -4.69 34.18 -5.51
C TRP A 9 -5.76 34.65 -4.51
N GLY A 10 -6.18 35.91 -4.68
CA GLY A 10 -7.28 36.53 -3.96
C GLY A 10 -8.61 36.31 -4.68
N TRP A 11 -9.68 36.20 -3.89
CA TRP A 11 -11.07 36.15 -4.36
C TRP A 11 -11.63 37.56 -4.51
N PRO A 12 -12.54 37.83 -5.47
CA PRO A 12 -13.13 39.13 -5.64
C PRO A 12 -14.37 39.33 -4.75
N ASP A 13 -14.41 40.53 -4.18
CA ASP A 13 -15.51 41.11 -3.42
C ASP A 13 -16.61 41.60 -4.39
N MET A 14 -17.88 41.26 -4.13
CA MET A 14 -19.04 41.82 -4.84
C MET A 14 -20.09 42.28 -3.84
N THR A 15 -20.10 43.58 -3.56
CA THR A 15 -21.18 44.27 -2.86
C THR A 15 -22.14 44.94 -3.85
N GLY A 16 -23.45 44.67 -3.74
CA GLY A 16 -24.48 45.31 -4.56
C GLY A 16 -25.94 45.02 -4.13
N ARG A 17 -26.40 45.79 -3.14
CA ARG A 17 -27.77 46.10 -2.64
C ARG A 17 -29.06 45.43 -3.21
N ALA A 18 -29.81 44.87 -2.26
CA ALA A 18 -31.21 45.10 -1.84
C ALA A 18 -32.42 44.84 -2.79
N ALA A 19 -33.27 43.90 -2.37
CA ALA A 19 -34.73 43.95 -2.54
C ALA A 19 -35.41 43.27 -1.33
N GLU A 20 -36.30 44.01 -0.67
CA GLU A 20 -37.22 43.51 0.37
C GLU A 20 -38.35 42.69 -0.26
N SER A 21 -38.78 41.60 0.37
CA SER A 21 -40.21 41.28 0.55
C SER A 21 -40.44 40.08 1.47
N GLY A 22 -41.36 40.25 2.42
CA GLY A 22 -42.42 39.27 2.72
C GLY A 22 -42.08 38.04 3.57
N GLY A 23 -42.20 38.19 4.90
CA GLY A 23 -42.94 37.33 5.82
C GLY A 23 -42.90 35.80 5.67
N ALA A 24 -42.18 35.15 6.57
CA ALA A 24 -42.64 33.99 7.34
C ALA A 24 -41.64 33.76 8.50
N GLU A 25 -42.07 33.96 9.74
CA GLU A 25 -41.34 33.47 10.92
C GLU A 25 -41.31 31.93 10.91
N PRO A 26 -40.15 31.30 11.12
CA PRO A 26 -40.09 30.05 11.84
C PRO A 26 -39.76 30.35 13.30
N LEU A 27 -40.66 29.94 14.20
CA LEU A 27 -40.47 29.86 15.64
C LEU A 27 -39.24 29.00 15.96
N LEU A 28 -38.08 29.62 16.13
CA LEU A 28 -36.95 29.03 16.84
C LEU A 28 -36.85 29.74 18.20
N PRO A 29 -36.71 29.00 19.32
CA PRO A 29 -36.40 29.63 20.59
C PRO A 29 -35.03 30.33 20.51
N PRO A 30 -34.81 31.43 21.26
CA PRO A 30 -33.56 32.17 21.22
C PRO A 30 -32.41 31.28 21.72
N LEU A 31 -31.32 31.23 20.96
CA LEU A 31 -30.04 30.61 21.35
C LEU A 31 -29.28 31.50 22.35
N GLU A 32 -29.93 31.87 23.46
CA GLU A 32 -29.27 32.50 24.60
C GLU A 32 -29.10 31.42 25.68
N GLY A 33 -27.96 30.71 25.67
CA GLY A 33 -27.71 29.73 26.73
C GLY A 33 -26.69 28.62 26.48
N LEU A 34 -26.02 28.55 25.32
CA LEU A 34 -24.92 27.59 25.12
C LEU A 34 -23.67 28.04 25.90
N ALA A 35 -23.78 28.01 27.23
CA ALA A 35 -22.67 28.14 28.14
C ALA A 35 -21.79 26.90 28.01
N SER A 36 -20.55 27.11 27.60
CA SER A 36 -19.35 26.30 27.84
C SER A 36 -19.50 25.25 28.98
N THR A 37 -20.03 24.07 28.68
CA THR A 37 -19.87 22.88 29.52
C THR A 37 -18.95 21.91 28.79
N ASN A 38 -17.72 21.77 29.28
CA ASN A 38 -16.74 20.82 28.73
C ASN A 38 -17.01 19.37 29.17
N ASN A 39 -18.22 19.07 29.65
CA ASN A 39 -18.55 17.79 30.25
C ASN A 39 -19.99 17.38 29.94
N VAL A 40 -20.14 16.23 29.27
CA VAL A 40 -21.42 15.70 28.77
C VAL A 40 -22.40 15.36 29.90
N ALA A 41 -21.90 15.21 31.13
CA ALA A 41 -22.70 14.86 32.30
C ALA A 41 -23.54 16.02 32.88
N ASP A 42 -23.30 17.26 32.45
CA ASP A 42 -24.01 18.45 32.92
C ASP A 42 -25.12 18.90 31.96
N LEU A 43 -25.34 18.16 30.87
CA LEU A 43 -26.39 18.46 29.88
C LEU A 43 -27.74 18.00 30.41
N SER A 44 -28.74 18.87 30.29
CA SER A 44 -30.13 18.51 30.59
C SER A 44 -30.66 17.46 29.61
N GLU A 45 -31.71 16.71 30.00
CA GLU A 45 -32.32 15.68 29.15
C GLU A 45 -32.82 16.27 27.82
N GLU A 46 -33.33 17.51 27.83
CA GLU A 46 -33.73 18.23 26.61
C GLU A 46 -32.54 18.57 25.70
N GLU A 47 -31.38 18.92 26.27
CA GLU A 47 -30.17 19.20 25.49
C GLU A 47 -29.55 17.92 24.91
N LEU A 48 -29.61 16.81 25.64
CA LEU A 48 -29.19 15.50 25.15
C LEU A 48 -30.11 15.00 24.04
N GLU A 49 -31.42 15.21 24.16
CA GLU A 49 -32.40 14.87 23.13
C GLU A 49 -32.26 15.79 21.91
N ALA A 50 -32.01 17.08 22.11
CA ALA A 50 -31.69 18.01 21.02
C ALA A 50 -30.36 17.69 20.34
N MET A 51 -29.33 17.28 21.09
CA MET A 51 -28.06 16.81 20.53
C MET A 51 -28.23 15.48 19.79
N ALA A 52 -28.99 14.53 20.32
CA ALA A 52 -29.28 13.26 19.67
C ALA A 52 -30.13 13.44 18.40
N ALA A 53 -31.05 14.41 18.40
CA ALA A 53 -31.83 14.81 17.24
C ALA A 53 -31.01 15.57 16.19
N LEU A 54 -30.03 16.40 16.61
CA LEU A 54 -29.05 17.07 15.73
C LEU A 54 -28.05 16.08 15.15
N LEU A 55 -27.60 15.12 15.95
CA LEU A 55 -26.79 13.96 15.58
C LEU A 55 -27.67 12.85 15.00
N GLY A 56 -28.80 13.22 14.40
CA GLY A 56 -29.90 12.34 14.01
C GLY A 56 -29.45 10.95 13.59
N GLU A 57 -30.23 9.95 14.03
CA GLU A 57 -30.05 8.52 13.80
C GLU A 57 -29.99 8.10 12.31
N GLU A 58 -29.13 8.71 11.49
CA GLU A 58 -28.57 8.06 10.31
C GLU A 58 -27.46 7.11 10.78
N TRP A 59 -27.84 6.13 11.59
CA TRP A 59 -27.08 4.90 11.67
C TRP A 59 -26.99 4.36 10.24
N PRO A 60 -25.80 4.11 9.66
CA PRO A 60 -25.69 3.71 8.26
C PRO A 60 -26.06 2.22 8.16
N GLY A 61 -27.35 1.91 8.32
CA GLY A 61 -27.89 0.56 8.21
C GLY A 61 -27.91 0.02 6.79
N GLU A 62 -27.70 0.89 5.79
CA GLU A 62 -27.74 0.51 4.37
C GLU A 62 -26.66 1.20 3.51
N ASN A 63 -26.04 2.28 4.01
CA ASN A 63 -25.04 3.08 3.30
C ASN A 63 -23.66 3.10 3.99
N ALA A 64 -23.32 2.08 4.79
CA ALA A 64 -21.99 2.01 5.38
C ALA A 64 -20.92 1.95 4.26
N PRO A 65 -19.88 2.80 4.30
CA PRO A 65 -18.84 2.77 3.28
C PRO A 65 -18.21 1.38 3.24
N SER A 66 -17.95 0.89 2.03
CA SER A 66 -17.27 -0.40 1.85
C SER A 66 -15.96 -0.41 2.65
N PRO A 67 -15.65 -1.49 3.41
CA PRO A 67 -14.37 -1.60 4.10
C PRO A 67 -13.19 -1.80 3.13
N TRP A 68 -13.50 -2.00 1.84
CA TRP A 68 -12.54 -2.16 0.76
C TRP A 68 -12.21 -0.83 0.13
N ASN A 69 -10.92 -0.61 -0.07
CA ASN A 69 -10.38 0.50 -0.83
C ASN A 69 -9.46 -0.03 -1.93
N ALA A 70 -9.46 0.63 -3.08
CA ALA A 70 -8.67 0.23 -4.23
C ALA A 70 -8.16 1.45 -4.99
N SER A 71 -6.91 1.39 -5.43
CA SER A 71 -6.31 2.34 -6.35
C SER A 71 -5.67 1.60 -7.51
N ILE A 72 -5.87 2.12 -8.72
CA ILE A 72 -5.29 1.61 -9.95
C ILE A 72 -4.62 2.75 -10.70
N GLU A 73 -3.40 2.52 -11.14
CA GLU A 73 -2.66 3.44 -12.01
C GLU A 73 -2.18 2.66 -13.23
N LEU A 74 -2.53 3.15 -14.41
CA LEU A 74 -2.08 2.61 -15.68
C LEU A 74 -1.25 3.68 -16.39
N ARG A 75 0.02 3.36 -16.64
CA ARG A 75 0.95 4.22 -17.39
C ARG A 75 1.33 3.53 -18.69
N GLY A 76 1.55 4.34 -19.71
CA GLY A 76 2.10 3.85 -20.97
C GLY A 76 2.73 4.98 -21.75
N GLY A 77 3.78 4.65 -22.50
CA GLY A 77 4.48 5.66 -23.28
C GLY A 77 5.55 5.08 -24.18
N PRO A 78 5.88 5.78 -25.27
CA PRO A 78 7.04 5.46 -26.09
C PRO A 78 8.33 5.94 -25.42
N GLY A 79 9.45 5.31 -25.76
CA GLY A 79 10.78 5.73 -25.33
C GLY A 79 11.88 5.23 -26.26
N TYR A 80 13.13 5.54 -25.90
CA TYR A 80 14.33 5.05 -26.59
C TYR A 80 15.37 4.64 -25.55
N LYS A 81 15.95 3.44 -25.72
CA LYS A 81 17.04 2.91 -24.88
C LYS A 81 18.26 2.75 -25.76
N ASP A 82 19.34 3.49 -25.47
CA ASP A 82 20.57 3.48 -26.29
C ASP A 82 21.35 2.17 -26.19
N ASN A 83 21.13 1.41 -25.12
CA ASN A 83 21.80 0.14 -24.85
C ASN A 83 20.85 -0.84 -24.16
N VAL A 84 20.05 -1.54 -24.96
CA VAL A 84 19.08 -2.55 -24.51
C VAL A 84 19.76 -3.68 -23.75
N LEU A 85 20.94 -4.10 -24.22
CA LEU A 85 21.67 -5.23 -23.68
C LEU A 85 22.54 -4.90 -22.46
N LEU A 86 22.62 -3.62 -22.09
CA LEU A 86 23.57 -3.13 -21.09
C LEU A 86 25.03 -3.52 -21.43
N SER A 87 25.33 -3.77 -22.71
CA SER A 87 26.65 -4.22 -23.17
C SER A 87 27.58 -3.02 -23.40
N PRO A 88 28.76 -2.94 -22.76
CA PRO A 88 29.68 -1.84 -23.00
C PRO A 88 30.34 -1.88 -24.39
N HIS A 89 30.33 -3.02 -25.08
CA HIS A 89 31.11 -3.23 -26.31
C HIS A 89 30.26 -3.50 -27.56
N ALA A 90 28.99 -3.85 -27.39
CA ALA A 90 28.01 -3.96 -28.47
C ALA A 90 26.68 -3.32 -28.02
N PRO A 91 26.67 -1.98 -27.79
CA PRO A 91 25.45 -1.30 -27.41
C PRO A 91 24.42 -1.41 -28.52
N GLU A 92 23.22 -1.84 -28.16
CA GLU A 92 22.10 -1.96 -29.08
C GLU A 92 21.03 -0.92 -28.72
N GLY A 93 20.79 0.03 -29.61
CA GLY A 93 19.76 1.03 -29.45
C GLY A 93 18.41 0.55 -29.98
N SER A 94 17.33 0.77 -29.22
CA SER A 94 15.97 0.51 -29.71
C SER A 94 14.98 1.53 -29.17
N ALA A 95 14.08 1.97 -30.05
CA ALA A 95 12.83 2.57 -29.62
C ALA A 95 11.95 1.48 -28.98
N PHE A 96 11.10 1.88 -28.03
CA PHE A 96 10.22 0.96 -27.33
C PHE A 96 8.86 1.58 -27.01
N TRP A 97 7.90 0.71 -26.72
CA TRP A 97 6.66 1.05 -26.02
C TRP A 97 6.66 0.40 -24.64
N GLN A 98 6.41 1.17 -23.60
CA GLN A 98 6.29 0.68 -22.23
C GLN A 98 4.84 0.76 -21.78
N THR A 99 4.40 -0.25 -21.03
CA THR A 99 3.18 -0.23 -20.23
C THR A 99 3.50 -0.59 -18.79
N ALA A 100 2.87 0.07 -17.85
CA ALA A 100 3.01 -0.21 -16.43
C ALA A 100 1.65 -0.14 -15.73
N LEU A 101 1.40 -1.07 -14.81
CA LEU A 101 0.20 -1.16 -14.01
C LEU A 101 0.59 -1.23 -12.53
N ASP A 102 0.05 -0.32 -11.72
CA ASP A 102 0.08 -0.43 -10.27
C ASP A 102 -1.35 -0.59 -9.75
N LEU A 103 -1.60 -1.65 -8.99
CA LEU A 103 -2.89 -1.95 -8.37
C LEU A 103 -2.66 -2.20 -6.88
N PHE A 104 -3.40 -1.48 -6.06
CA PHE A 104 -3.42 -1.67 -4.61
C PHE A 104 -4.85 -1.82 -4.14
N VAL A 105 -5.13 -2.88 -3.41
CA VAL A 105 -6.43 -3.17 -2.83
C VAL A 105 -6.22 -3.54 -1.37
N PHE A 106 -6.96 -2.94 -0.47
CA PHE A 106 -6.90 -3.30 0.95
C PHE A 106 -8.26 -3.25 1.60
N ARG A 107 -8.36 -4.00 2.69
CA ARG A 107 -9.50 -4.02 3.59
C ARG A 107 -9.04 -3.68 4.99
N LEU A 108 -9.63 -2.63 5.56
CA LEU A 108 -9.44 -2.32 6.98
C LEU A 108 -10.25 -3.28 7.86
N PRO A 109 -9.78 -3.61 9.07
CA PRO A 109 -10.52 -4.45 9.99
C PRO A 109 -11.80 -3.73 10.42
N GLY A 110 -12.93 -4.41 10.30
CA GLY A 110 -14.22 -3.89 10.79
C GLY A 110 -14.34 -4.09 12.30
N ALA A 111 -15.24 -3.33 12.93
CA ALA A 111 -15.46 -3.36 14.38
C ALA A 111 -15.83 -4.75 14.97
N GLY A 112 -16.19 -5.73 14.13
CA GLY A 112 -16.65 -7.04 14.58
C GLY A 112 -15.89 -8.26 14.06
N ASP A 113 -14.98 -8.13 13.08
CA ASP A 113 -14.36 -9.32 12.45
C ASP A 113 -12.84 -9.41 12.55
N GLY A 114 -12.15 -8.30 12.84
CA GLY A 114 -10.69 -8.28 12.98
C GLY A 114 -9.93 -8.80 11.75
N ARG A 115 -10.57 -8.81 10.57
CA ARG A 115 -9.99 -9.34 9.32
C ARG A 115 -9.35 -8.25 8.50
N GLU A 116 -8.11 -8.46 8.11
CA GLU A 116 -7.34 -7.57 7.27
C GLU A 116 -7.02 -8.30 5.96
N ALA A 117 -7.09 -7.58 4.85
CA ALA A 117 -6.65 -8.08 3.56
C ALA A 117 -5.86 -6.99 2.84
N THR A 118 -4.76 -7.36 2.22
CA THR A 118 -3.96 -6.48 1.37
C THR A 118 -3.61 -7.21 0.09
N PHE A 119 -3.63 -6.50 -1.01
CA PHE A 119 -3.21 -6.97 -2.31
C PHE A 119 -2.50 -5.83 -3.03
N PHE A 120 -1.31 -6.11 -3.52
CA PHE A 120 -0.51 -5.21 -4.32
C PHE A 120 -0.06 -5.95 -5.56
N LEU A 121 -0.13 -5.30 -6.71
CA LEU A 121 0.38 -5.79 -7.98
C LEU A 121 1.04 -4.62 -8.70
N SER A 122 2.30 -4.79 -9.07
CA SER A 122 3.03 -3.91 -9.97
C SER A 122 3.49 -4.75 -11.17
N ALA A 123 3.21 -4.29 -12.37
CA ALA A 123 3.57 -4.97 -13.60
C ALA A 123 4.12 -3.96 -14.61
N GLU A 124 5.28 -4.27 -15.19
CA GLU A 124 5.92 -3.50 -16.23
C GLU A 124 6.21 -4.41 -17.44
N ASP A 125 5.90 -3.91 -18.63
CA ASP A 125 6.15 -4.56 -19.91
C ASP A 125 6.73 -3.53 -20.88
N VAL A 126 7.94 -3.79 -21.36
CA VAL A 126 8.64 -3.00 -22.36
C VAL A 126 8.75 -3.82 -23.63
N ARG A 127 8.33 -3.25 -24.76
CA ARG A 127 8.38 -3.88 -26.08
C ARG A 127 9.33 -3.11 -26.98
N TYR A 128 10.40 -3.76 -27.43
CA TYR A 128 11.40 -3.17 -28.30
C TYR A 128 11.02 -3.35 -29.77
N PHE A 129 11.20 -2.31 -30.57
CA PHE A 129 10.86 -2.35 -32.00
C PHE A 129 11.98 -2.86 -32.90
N SER A 130 13.24 -2.74 -32.46
CA SER A 130 14.40 -3.02 -33.31
C SER A 130 15.55 -3.75 -32.60
N ALA A 131 15.35 -4.24 -31.37
CA ALA A 131 16.36 -5.00 -30.66
C ALA A 131 16.43 -6.46 -31.17
N THR A 132 17.63 -6.97 -31.34
CA THR A 132 17.96 -8.23 -32.01
C THR A 132 17.95 -9.40 -31.03
N GLU A 133 18.50 -9.17 -29.82
CA GLU A 133 18.68 -10.22 -28.80
C GLU A 133 17.47 -10.33 -27.85
N THR A 134 16.68 -9.26 -27.68
CA THR A 134 15.44 -9.31 -26.92
C THR A 134 14.37 -8.41 -27.52
N ASP A 135 13.16 -8.95 -27.65
CA ASP A 135 11.97 -8.26 -28.12
C ASP A 135 11.18 -7.61 -26.97
N GLN A 136 11.44 -8.04 -25.73
CA GLN A 136 10.70 -7.60 -24.55
C GLN A 136 11.53 -7.64 -23.26
N GLU A 137 11.16 -6.79 -22.30
CA GLU A 137 11.52 -6.91 -20.89
C GLU A 137 10.25 -6.83 -20.05
N GLN A 138 10.14 -7.69 -19.03
CA GLN A 138 8.96 -7.75 -18.18
C GLN A 138 9.36 -7.90 -16.71
N LEU A 139 8.64 -7.20 -15.84
CA LEU A 139 8.73 -7.35 -14.40
C LEU A 139 7.34 -7.35 -13.81
N ILE A 140 6.97 -8.40 -13.10
CA ILE A 140 5.70 -8.48 -12.38
C ILE A 140 6.00 -8.81 -10.94
N PHE A 141 5.54 -7.98 -10.03
CA PHE A 141 5.62 -8.17 -8.59
C PHE A 141 4.22 -8.12 -8.01
N GLY A 142 3.83 -9.17 -7.28
CA GLY A 142 2.55 -9.25 -6.59
C GLY A 142 2.73 -9.66 -5.14
N ARG A 143 1.98 -9.03 -4.24
CA ARG A 143 1.91 -9.41 -2.83
C ARG A 143 0.46 -9.48 -2.39
N ALA A 144 0.08 -10.56 -1.73
CA ALA A 144 -1.20 -10.69 -1.05
C ALA A 144 -0.95 -10.96 0.44
N GLY A 145 -1.75 -10.35 1.29
CA GLY A 145 -1.72 -10.54 2.73
C GLY A 145 -3.12 -10.75 3.26
N LEU A 146 -3.29 -11.75 4.10
CA LEU A 146 -4.50 -11.95 4.89
C LEU A 146 -4.10 -12.00 6.35
N ALA A 147 -4.85 -11.32 7.22
CA ALA A 147 -4.68 -11.50 8.65
C ALA A 147 -6.02 -11.50 9.37
N THR A 148 -6.07 -12.17 10.51
CA THR A 148 -7.24 -12.17 11.39
C THR A 148 -6.78 -12.10 12.83
N SER A 149 -7.30 -11.11 13.56
CA SER A 149 -7.04 -10.91 14.97
C SER A 149 -8.19 -11.46 15.79
N ALA A 150 -7.89 -12.29 16.79
CA ALA A 150 -8.86 -12.86 17.71
C ALA A 150 -8.27 -12.94 19.13
N GLY A 151 -8.86 -12.17 20.06
CA GLY A 151 -8.39 -12.10 21.44
C GLY A 151 -6.97 -11.55 21.52
N ARG A 152 -6.02 -12.39 21.94
CA ARG A 152 -4.58 -12.06 22.07
C ARG A 152 -3.73 -12.55 20.90
N GLY A 153 -4.34 -13.19 19.92
CA GLY A 153 -3.63 -13.78 18.79
C GLY A 153 -3.97 -13.08 17.48
N LYS A 154 -2.99 -13.03 16.58
CA LYS A 154 -3.18 -12.63 15.18
C LYS A 154 -2.59 -13.71 14.28
N ALA A 155 -3.41 -14.29 13.43
CA ALA A 155 -2.97 -15.22 12.40
C ALA A 155 -2.79 -14.44 11.09
N SER A 156 -1.71 -14.70 10.36
CA SER A 156 -1.43 -14.06 9.08
C SER A 156 -1.01 -15.07 8.01
N LEU A 157 -1.24 -14.72 6.75
CA LEU A 157 -0.75 -15.44 5.59
C LEU A 157 -0.32 -14.41 4.55
N GLY A 158 0.97 -14.37 4.27
CA GLY A 158 1.56 -13.64 3.15
C GLY A 158 1.77 -14.54 1.94
N LEU A 159 1.59 -13.99 0.75
CA LEU A 159 1.97 -14.59 -0.51
C LEU A 159 2.67 -13.54 -1.36
N ASP A 160 3.92 -13.78 -1.76
CA ASP A 160 4.68 -12.94 -2.65
C ASP A 160 4.95 -13.70 -3.95
N TYR A 161 4.75 -13.05 -5.09
CA TYR A 161 5.03 -13.57 -6.41
C TYR A 161 5.86 -12.58 -7.20
N VAL A 162 6.94 -13.06 -7.81
CA VAL A 162 7.79 -12.28 -8.70
C VAL A 162 7.94 -13.05 -10.00
N TYR A 163 7.66 -12.39 -11.12
CA TYR A 163 8.09 -12.84 -12.43
C TYR A 163 9.04 -11.80 -12.99
N MET A 164 10.16 -12.27 -13.50
CA MET A 164 11.19 -11.43 -14.08
C MET A 164 11.59 -12.01 -15.43
N ASP A 165 11.66 -11.15 -16.43
CA ASP A 165 12.24 -11.40 -17.75
C ASP A 165 13.06 -10.17 -18.12
N GLN A 166 14.29 -10.12 -17.63
CA GLN A 166 15.17 -8.96 -17.68
C GLN A 166 16.53 -9.34 -18.26
N VAL A 167 17.17 -8.41 -18.97
CA VAL A 167 18.55 -8.58 -19.44
C VAL A 167 19.50 -7.96 -18.43
N PHE A 168 20.48 -8.74 -17.97
CA PHE A 168 21.53 -8.31 -17.06
C PHE A 168 22.89 -8.36 -17.76
N ASP A 169 23.77 -7.42 -17.42
CA ASP A 169 25.19 -7.56 -17.75
C ASP A 169 25.83 -8.55 -16.76
N ALA A 170 26.31 -9.66 -17.29
CA ALA A 170 27.05 -10.69 -16.56
C ALA A 170 28.54 -10.71 -16.97
N SER A 171 29.06 -9.58 -17.45
CA SER A 171 30.48 -9.45 -17.75
C SER A 171 31.35 -9.67 -16.51
N ALA A 172 32.28 -10.62 -16.60
CA ALA A 172 33.22 -10.91 -15.50
C ALA A 172 34.51 -10.11 -15.62
N THR A 173 34.93 -9.79 -16.87
CA THR A 173 36.10 -8.96 -17.21
C THR A 173 35.83 -8.21 -18.52
N GLU A 174 36.70 -7.27 -18.88
CA GLU A 174 36.65 -6.58 -20.20
C GLU A 174 36.76 -7.53 -21.41
N LEU A 175 37.19 -8.78 -21.19
CA LEU A 175 37.34 -9.81 -22.23
C LEU A 175 36.24 -10.87 -22.21
N GLU A 176 35.52 -11.01 -21.09
CA GLU A 176 34.45 -11.99 -20.89
C GLU A 176 33.13 -11.25 -20.71
N LEU A 177 32.61 -10.76 -21.83
CA LEU A 177 31.42 -9.93 -21.93
C LEU A 177 30.23 -10.83 -22.27
N ARG A 178 29.27 -10.94 -21.34
CA ARG A 178 28.08 -11.76 -21.54
C ARG A 178 26.86 -11.00 -21.00
N ALA A 179 25.94 -10.64 -21.88
CA ALA A 179 24.59 -10.27 -21.46
C ALA A 179 23.81 -11.56 -21.21
N VAL A 180 23.12 -11.66 -20.07
CA VAL A 180 22.32 -12.83 -19.70
C VAL A 180 20.89 -12.39 -19.47
N ARG A 181 19.97 -13.07 -20.16
CA ARG A 181 18.54 -12.92 -19.92
C ARG A 181 18.15 -13.78 -18.72
N ALA A 182 17.84 -13.13 -17.60
CA ALA A 182 17.33 -13.82 -16.42
C ALA A 182 15.80 -13.87 -16.51
N ARG A 183 15.30 -15.10 -16.72
CA ARG A 183 13.87 -15.38 -16.77
C ARG A 183 13.48 -16.36 -15.69
N GLY A 184 12.49 -16.02 -14.88
CA GLY A 184 12.03 -16.92 -13.83
C GLY A 184 10.82 -16.42 -13.06
N HIS A 185 10.33 -17.33 -12.23
CA HIS A 185 9.24 -17.12 -11.29
C HIS A 185 9.75 -17.38 -9.89
N THR A 186 9.36 -16.55 -8.93
CA THR A 186 9.57 -16.79 -7.51
C THR A 186 8.22 -16.71 -6.82
N LEU A 187 7.88 -17.72 -6.03
CA LEU A 187 6.68 -17.74 -5.19
C LEU A 187 7.11 -17.97 -3.75
N THR A 188 6.72 -17.08 -2.85
CA THR A 188 6.99 -17.18 -1.42
C THR A 188 5.68 -17.16 -0.65
N TRP A 189 5.49 -18.12 0.24
CA TRP A 189 4.38 -18.19 1.20
C TRP A 189 4.91 -17.93 2.62
N THR A 190 4.19 -17.13 3.40
CA THR A 190 4.61 -16.74 4.75
C THR A 190 3.42 -16.83 5.68
N PRO A 191 3.06 -18.03 6.17
CA PRO A 191 2.14 -18.15 7.29
C PRO A 191 2.81 -17.56 8.54
N GLY A 192 2.04 -16.79 9.29
CA GLY A 192 2.50 -16.12 10.50
C GLY A 192 1.50 -16.25 11.63
N TRP A 193 2.01 -16.20 12.85
CA TRP A 193 1.22 -16.19 14.07
C TRP A 193 1.86 -15.27 15.09
N GLU A 194 1.11 -14.27 15.54
CA GLU A 194 1.49 -13.37 16.60
C GLU A 194 0.63 -13.63 17.84
N TRP A 195 1.23 -13.52 19.02
CA TRP A 195 0.58 -13.71 20.29
C TRP A 195 1.05 -12.69 21.32
N GLU A 196 0.10 -11.96 21.91
CA GLU A 196 0.35 -11.06 23.03
C GLU A 196 0.36 -11.85 24.37
N ALA A 197 1.56 -12.00 24.94
CA ALA A 197 1.78 -12.67 26.21
C ALA A 197 1.69 -11.66 27.39
N GLY A 198 0.46 -11.24 27.70
CA GLY A 198 0.20 -10.30 28.80
C GLY A 198 0.30 -8.84 28.34
N ARG A 199 0.67 -7.91 29.24
CA ARG A 199 0.69 -6.46 28.92
C ARG A 199 2.00 -5.95 28.33
N SER A 200 3.02 -6.82 28.23
CA SER A 200 4.39 -6.37 28.03
C SER A 200 5.21 -7.29 27.13
N TRP A 201 4.62 -8.32 26.53
CA TRP A 201 5.35 -9.24 25.66
C TRP A 201 4.51 -9.58 24.44
N SER A 202 5.16 -9.65 23.28
CA SER A 202 4.62 -10.26 22.07
C SER A 202 5.59 -11.32 21.56
N VAL A 203 5.02 -12.38 21.01
CA VAL A 203 5.74 -13.47 20.35
C VAL A 203 5.18 -13.59 18.94
N GLU A 204 6.05 -13.60 17.95
CA GLU A 204 5.68 -13.77 16.55
C GLU A 204 6.48 -14.92 15.95
N LEU A 205 5.78 -15.81 15.25
CA LEU A 205 6.35 -16.91 14.50
C LEU A 205 5.91 -16.79 13.04
N GLU A 206 6.86 -16.67 12.13
CA GLU A 206 6.62 -16.81 10.70
C GLU A 206 7.35 -18.04 10.16
N LEU A 207 6.77 -18.69 9.15
CA LEU A 207 7.38 -19.84 8.49
C LEU A 207 7.49 -19.57 6.98
N PRO A 208 8.30 -18.59 6.54
CA PRO A 208 8.48 -18.32 5.13
C PRO A 208 9.09 -19.54 4.44
N ALA A 209 8.53 -19.84 3.28
CA ALA A 209 9.15 -20.75 2.34
C ALA A 209 8.96 -20.23 0.92
N GLY A 210 9.86 -20.60 0.02
CA GLY A 210 9.95 -20.00 -1.29
C GLY A 210 10.40 -21.03 -2.28
N ARG A 211 9.89 -20.91 -3.50
CA ARG A 211 10.40 -21.64 -4.65
C ARG A 211 10.74 -20.66 -5.74
N GLN A 212 11.95 -20.81 -6.26
CA GLN A 212 12.37 -20.11 -7.46
C GLN A 212 12.50 -21.10 -8.62
N TRP A 213 11.82 -20.79 -9.71
CA TRP A 213 11.91 -21.48 -10.99
C TRP A 213 12.63 -20.59 -11.99
N TYR A 214 13.74 -21.06 -12.54
CA TYR A 214 14.39 -20.38 -13.66
C TYR A 214 14.07 -21.09 -14.98
N LEU A 215 13.92 -20.31 -16.04
CA LEU A 215 13.62 -20.80 -17.40
C LEU A 215 14.89 -20.83 -18.28
N GLY A 216 16.07 -21.06 -17.69
CA GLY A 216 17.38 -21.01 -18.35
C GLY A 216 18.44 -21.89 -17.68
N GLU A 217 19.72 -21.48 -17.76
CA GLU A 217 20.88 -22.22 -17.22
C GLU A 217 20.99 -22.22 -15.69
N LEU A 218 20.12 -21.48 -14.99
CA LEU A 218 20.12 -21.35 -13.54
C LEU A 218 19.31 -22.47 -12.89
N ASP A 219 19.84 -23.02 -11.79
CA ASP A 219 19.17 -24.08 -11.03
C ASP A 219 18.02 -23.52 -10.20
N SER A 220 16.88 -24.22 -10.27
CA SER A 220 15.72 -23.93 -9.42
C SER A 220 15.99 -24.39 -7.99
N TYR A 221 15.62 -23.59 -7.00
CA TYR A 221 15.87 -23.92 -5.59
C TYR A 221 14.65 -23.64 -4.72
N TRP A 222 14.67 -24.25 -3.53
CA TRP A 222 13.74 -23.95 -2.45
C TRP A 222 14.49 -23.20 -1.36
N GLU A 223 13.81 -22.30 -0.69
CA GLU A 223 14.33 -21.61 0.47
C GLU A 223 13.27 -21.65 1.55
N ALA A 224 13.65 -22.01 2.78
CA ALA A 224 12.72 -22.04 3.89
C ALA A 224 13.46 -21.78 5.19
N GLY A 225 12.76 -21.18 6.16
CA GLY A 225 13.34 -20.97 7.47
C GLY A 225 12.34 -20.32 8.40
N PRO A 226 12.19 -20.78 9.65
CA PRO A 226 11.35 -20.08 10.61
C PRO A 226 11.95 -18.72 10.95
N ARG A 227 11.09 -17.75 11.24
CA ARG A 227 11.46 -16.51 11.91
C ARG A 227 10.71 -16.45 13.23
N LEU A 228 11.45 -16.30 14.32
CA LEU A 228 10.87 -16.11 15.65
C LEU A 228 11.27 -14.74 16.18
N THR A 229 10.27 -13.93 16.51
CA THR A 229 10.46 -12.62 17.14
C THR A 229 9.87 -12.65 18.54
N LEU A 230 10.65 -12.25 19.54
CA LEU A 230 10.20 -12.03 20.91
C LEU A 230 10.41 -10.55 21.23
N ALA A 231 9.32 -9.81 21.42
CA ALA A 231 9.40 -8.41 21.81
C ALA A 231 8.85 -8.18 23.22
N ARG A 232 9.49 -7.25 23.93
CA ARG A 232 9.04 -6.77 25.23
C ARG A 232 8.69 -5.29 25.12
N HIS A 233 7.51 -4.92 25.61
CA HIS A 233 6.95 -3.58 25.59
C HIS A 233 6.95 -2.97 26.99
N TRP A 234 7.34 -1.69 27.10
CA TRP A 234 7.20 -0.87 28.30
C TRP A 234 6.66 0.51 27.95
N SER A 235 6.29 1.30 28.95
CA SER A 235 5.56 2.57 28.77
C SER A 235 6.24 3.62 27.89
N ARG A 236 7.53 3.46 27.57
CA ARG A 236 8.33 4.40 26.79
C ARG A 236 9.28 3.72 25.79
N GLY A 237 9.07 2.45 25.45
CA GLY A 237 9.90 1.77 24.47
C GLY A 237 9.68 0.27 24.38
N GLU A 238 10.48 -0.34 23.52
CA GLU A 238 10.43 -1.77 23.19
C GLU A 238 11.83 -2.34 22.99
N ALA A 239 12.00 -3.64 23.21
CA ALA A 239 13.17 -4.40 22.77
C ALA A 239 12.70 -5.73 22.17
N GLY A 240 13.28 -6.07 21.02
CA GLY A 240 13.05 -7.32 20.31
C GLY A 240 14.29 -8.19 20.25
N LEU A 241 14.08 -9.51 20.23
CA LEU A 241 15.05 -10.49 19.78
C LEU A 241 14.45 -11.22 18.59
N GLU A 242 15.19 -11.29 17.48
CA GLU A 242 14.81 -12.04 16.28
C GLU A 242 15.79 -13.20 16.06
N TYR A 243 15.26 -14.35 15.68
CA TYR A 243 16.04 -15.52 15.26
C TYR A 243 15.52 -16.05 13.93
N THR A 244 16.41 -16.08 12.93
CA THR A 244 16.07 -16.39 11.53
C THR A 244 17.08 -17.37 10.92
N PRO A 245 17.01 -18.68 11.24
CA PRO A 245 17.80 -19.70 10.56
C PRO A 245 17.30 -19.87 9.12
N GLN A 246 18.22 -19.98 8.16
CA GLN A 246 17.89 -20.18 6.74
C GLN A 246 18.39 -21.54 6.25
N TRP A 247 17.56 -22.22 5.47
CA TRP A 247 17.91 -23.44 4.74
C TRP A 247 17.69 -23.23 3.25
N ARG A 248 18.67 -23.67 2.45
CA ARG A 248 18.65 -23.71 0.98
C ARG A 248 18.89 -25.14 0.52
#